data_AF-A0A497KG77-F1
#
_entry.id   AF-A0A497KG77-F1
#
_cell.length_a   1.000
_cell.length_b   1.000
_cell.length_c   1.000
_cell.angle_alpha   90.00
_cell.angle_beta   90.00
_cell.angle_gamma   90.00
#
_symmetry.space_group_name_H-M   'P 1'
#
loop_
_entity.id
_entity.type
_entity.pdbx_description
1 polymer ?
#
loop_
_entity_poly.entity_id
_entity_poly.type
_entity_poly.pdbx_seq_one_letter_code
_entity_poly.pdbx_strand_id
1 'polypeptide(L)'
;MNAEPLATWLTNIIKEYIASPKNSMEKWDNEPAWGEPLVGFSSGADPLYQFYKEDIGDFYILPHEYMKHMYKREYKPEQLTVVSWILPQTEATKR
;
A
#
# COMPACT_ATOMS: atom_id res chain seq x y z
N MET A 1 7.51 -27.07 7.98
CA MET A 1 7.85 -25.64 7.90
C MET A 1 6.60 -24.92 7.46
N ASN A 2 5.94 -24.18 8.37
CA ASN A 2 4.78 -23.39 7.97
C ASN A 2 5.32 -22.14 7.27
N ALA A 3 4.97 -21.97 6.00
CA ALA A 3 5.33 -20.74 5.28
C ALA A 3 4.72 -19.54 6.02
N GLU A 4 5.52 -18.49 6.21
CA GLU A 4 5.01 -17.22 6.71
C GLU A 4 3.89 -16.72 5.76
N PRO A 5 2.74 -16.24 6.28
CA PRO A 5 1.72 -15.64 5.43
C PRO A 5 2.30 -14.48 4.61
N LEU A 6 1.98 -14.43 3.31
CA LEU A 6 2.52 -13.41 2.39
C LEU A 6 2.30 -11.97 2.89
N ALA A 7 1.16 -11.72 3.55
CA ALA A 7 0.85 -10.41 4.12
C ALA A 7 1.82 -10.02 5.26
N THR A 8 2.20 -10.97 6.12
CA THR A 8 3.17 -10.75 7.18
C THR A 8 4.55 -10.47 6.59
N TRP A 9 4.97 -11.29 5.62
CA TRP A 9 6.24 -11.12 4.93
C TRP A 9 6.34 -9.76 4.22
N LEU A 10 5.30 -9.36 3.47
CA LEU A 10 5.24 -8.04 2.80
C LEU A 10 5.30 -6.90 3.82
N THR A 11 4.58 -7.01 4.93
CA THR A 11 4.58 -6.00 6.00
C THR A 11 5.98 -5.85 6.60
N ASN A 12 6.67 -6.97 6.84
CA ASN A 12 8.02 -6.99 7.39
C ASN A 12 9.03 -6.35 6.44
N ILE A 13 9.00 -6.71 5.15
CA ILE A 13 9.88 -6.09 4.14
C ILE A 13 9.70 -4.57 4.08
N ILE A 14 8.45 -4.11 4.10
CA ILE A 14 8.14 -2.69 4.10
C ILE A 14 8.73 -2.00 5.33
N LYS A 15 8.50 -2.56 6.53
CA LYS A 15 9.01 -1.99 7.79
C LYS A 15 10.53 -1.99 7.84
N GLU A 16 11.17 -3.07 7.43
CA GLU A 16 12.63 -3.19 7.35
C GLU A 16 13.23 -2.17 6.37
N TYR A 17 12.58 -1.96 5.23
CA TYR A 17 13.04 -0.96 4.26
C TYR A 17 12.97 0.47 4.82
N ILE A 18 11.85 0.81 5.48
CA ILE A 18 11.69 2.14 6.10
C ILE A 18 12.58 2.31 7.34
N ALA A 19 12.97 1.24 8.02
CA ALA A 19 13.95 1.28 9.10
C ALA A 19 15.40 1.36 8.60
N SER A 20 15.64 1.24 7.29
CA SER A 20 16.99 1.28 6.73
C SER A 20 17.55 2.72 6.67
N PRO A 21 18.88 2.90 6.56
CA PRO A 21 19.50 4.21 6.41
C PRO A 21 19.04 5.01 5.17
N LYS A 22 18.32 4.37 4.23
CA LYS A 22 17.73 5.03 3.07
C LYS A 22 16.54 5.92 3.43
N ASN A 23 15.90 5.70 4.57
CA ASN A 23 14.88 6.60 5.10
C ASN A 23 15.57 7.72 5.87
N SER A 24 16.00 8.74 5.12
CA SER A 24 16.69 9.90 5.68
C SER A 24 16.26 11.18 4.98
N MET A 25 16.24 12.28 5.72
CA MET A 25 16.06 13.64 5.19
C MET A 25 17.35 14.25 4.63
N GLU A 26 18.51 13.58 4.80
CA GLU A 26 19.86 14.05 4.45
C GLU A 26 20.26 15.37 5.15
N LYS A 27 19.58 15.70 6.25
CA LYS A 27 19.79 16.90 7.07
C LYS A 27 19.33 16.65 8.49
N TRP A 28 19.59 17.59 9.41
CA TRP A 28 19.18 17.53 10.81
C TRP A 28 19.61 16.22 11.49
N ASP A 29 20.92 15.94 11.44
CA ASP A 29 21.51 14.71 11.99
C ASP A 29 20.93 13.41 11.39
N ASN A 30 20.66 13.43 10.08
CA ASN A 30 20.15 12.29 9.33
C ASN A 30 18.78 11.79 9.84
N GLU A 31 17.94 12.72 10.32
CA GLU A 31 16.56 12.45 10.78
C GLU A 31 15.80 11.62 9.73
N PRO A 32 15.06 10.57 10.15
CA PRO A 32 14.23 9.80 9.24
C PRO A 32 13.20 10.68 8.54
N ALA A 33 12.97 10.43 7.25
CA ALA A 33 11.93 11.14 6.51
C ALA A 33 10.52 10.71 6.94
N TRP A 34 10.37 9.43 7.32
CA TRP A 34 9.09 8.84 7.70
C TRP A 34 9.19 8.04 9.00
N GLY A 35 8.10 8.04 9.77
CA GLY A 35 7.92 7.17 10.92
C GLY A 35 7.62 5.72 10.52
N GLU A 36 7.24 4.90 11.50
CA GLU A 36 6.87 3.50 11.24
C GLU A 36 5.70 3.42 10.25
N PRO A 37 5.82 2.66 9.15
CA PRO A 37 4.79 2.60 8.14
C PRO A 37 3.59 1.77 8.63
N LEU A 38 2.39 2.20 8.22
CA LEU A 38 1.17 1.41 8.39
C LEU A 38 0.90 0.67 7.08
N VAL A 39 0.67 -0.64 7.15
CA VAL A 39 0.38 -1.47 5.97
C VAL A 39 -1.00 -2.10 6.11
N GLY A 40 -1.82 -1.93 5.09
CA GLY A 40 -3.18 -2.43 5.02
C GLY A 40 -3.40 -3.25 3.74
N PHE A 41 -4.30 -4.21 3.83
CA PHE A 41 -4.67 -5.11 2.74
C PHE A 41 -6.18 -5.15 2.62
N SER A 42 -6.66 -5.09 1.39
CA SER A 42 -8.07 -5.32 1.06
C SER A 42 -8.19 -6.27 -0.12
N SER A 43 -9.30 -6.99 -0.18
CA SER A 43 -9.65 -7.78 -1.35
C SER A 43 -9.89 -6.85 -2.54
N GLY A 44 -9.50 -7.23 -3.76
CA GLY A 44 -9.90 -6.50 -4.97
C GLY A 44 -11.42 -6.51 -5.20
N ALA A 45 -12.15 -7.36 -4.49
CA ALA A 45 -13.61 -7.41 -4.42
C ALA A 45 -14.21 -6.61 -3.25
N ASP A 46 -13.42 -5.75 -2.57
CA ASP A 46 -13.95 -4.91 -1.48
C ASP A 46 -15.09 -4.02 -2.00
N PRO A 47 -16.30 -4.06 -1.39
CA PRO A 47 -17.46 -3.33 -1.86
C PRO A 47 -17.27 -1.81 -1.85
N LEU A 48 -16.32 -1.29 -1.07
CA LEU A 48 -16.03 0.14 -1.05
C LEU A 48 -15.54 0.67 -2.40
N TYR A 49 -14.86 -0.15 -3.21
CA TYR A 49 -14.42 0.30 -4.54
C TYR A 49 -15.60 0.60 -5.46
N GLN A 50 -16.60 -0.28 -5.46
CA GLN A 50 -17.81 -0.08 -6.26
C GLN A 50 -18.60 1.12 -5.72
N PHE A 51 -18.74 1.21 -4.40
CA PHE A 51 -19.41 2.34 -3.75
C PHE A 51 -18.81 3.70 -4.18
N TYR A 52 -17.48 3.86 -4.13
CA TYR A 52 -16.85 5.12 -4.52
C TYR A 52 -16.92 5.42 -6.02
N LYS A 53 -16.88 4.39 -6.88
CA LYS A 53 -17.04 4.58 -8.33
C LYS A 53 -18.45 5.08 -8.66
N GLU A 54 -19.47 4.51 -8.04
CA GLU A 54 -20.87 4.93 -8.21
C GLU A 54 -21.14 6.32 -7.62
N ASP A 55 -20.57 6.63 -6.46
CA ASP A 55 -20.80 7.90 -5.75
C ASP A 55 -20.05 9.08 -6.37
N ILE A 56 -18.80 8.88 -6.82
CA ILE A 56 -17.93 9.96 -7.30
C ILE A 56 -17.91 10.05 -8.84
N GLY A 57 -17.88 8.91 -9.54
CA GLY A 57 -18.00 8.86 -11.00
C GLY A 57 -17.17 7.77 -11.69
N ASP A 58 -17.57 7.43 -12.92
CA ASP A 58 -17.05 6.32 -13.74
C ASP A 58 -15.54 6.39 -14.06
N PHE A 59 -14.91 7.56 -13.87
CA PHE A 59 -13.48 7.74 -14.05
C PHE A 59 -12.64 7.07 -12.95
N TYR A 60 -13.25 6.67 -11.82
CA TYR A 60 -12.61 5.78 -10.86
C TYR A 60 -12.45 4.38 -11.47
N ILE A 61 -11.26 3.82 -11.32
CA ILE A 61 -10.89 2.52 -11.90
C ILE A 61 -10.89 1.48 -10.78
N LEU A 62 -11.65 0.40 -10.97
CA LEU A 62 -11.67 -0.72 -10.04
C LEU A 62 -10.35 -1.52 -10.14
N PRO A 63 -9.93 -2.23 -9.09
CA PRO A 63 -8.65 -2.96 -9.09
C PRO A 63 -8.50 -3.91 -10.28
N HIS A 64 -9.55 -4.66 -10.63
CA HIS A 64 -9.52 -5.60 -11.76
C HIS A 64 -9.51 -4.90 -13.12
N GLU A 65 -10.18 -3.74 -13.26
CA GLU A 65 -10.13 -2.92 -14.48
C GLU A 65 -8.71 -2.41 -14.73
N TYR A 66 -8.02 -1.94 -13.68
CA TYR A 66 -6.63 -1.50 -13.77
C TYR A 66 -5.70 -2.66 -14.16
N MET A 67 -5.84 -3.81 -13.52
CA MET A 67 -5.02 -4.99 -13.83
C MET A 67 -5.24 -5.48 -15.27
N LYS A 68 -6.49 -5.48 -15.75
CA LYS A 68 -6.82 -5.76 -17.14
C LYS A 68 -6.17 -4.76 -18.09
N HIS A 69 -6.24 -3.47 -17.79
CA HIS A 69 -5.64 -2.44 -18.62
C HIS A 69 -4.12 -2.60 -18.73
N MET A 70 -3.43 -2.83 -17.62
CA MET A 70 -1.97 -2.92 -17.55
C MET A 70 -1.42 -4.20 -18.18
N TYR A 71 -2.03 -5.35 -17.88
CA TYR A 71 -1.48 -6.66 -18.27
C TYR A 71 -2.23 -7.31 -19.44
N LYS A 72 -3.24 -6.63 -20.01
CA LYS A 72 -4.07 -7.11 -21.11
C LYS A 72 -4.67 -8.50 -20.85
N ARG A 73 -5.03 -8.77 -19.59
CA ARG A 73 -5.52 -10.06 -19.09
C ARG A 73 -6.64 -9.87 -18.08
N GLU A 74 -7.63 -10.75 -18.11
CA GLU A 74 -8.71 -10.75 -17.12
C GLU A 74 -8.27 -11.37 -15.78
N TYR A 75 -8.66 -10.72 -14.68
CA TYR A 75 -8.47 -11.18 -13.31
C TYR A 75 -9.80 -11.10 -12.58
N LYS A 76 -10.14 -12.14 -11.80
CA LYS A 76 -11.30 -12.05 -10.92
C LYS A 76 -10.99 -11.12 -9.75
N PRO A 77 -11.92 -10.23 -9.33
CA PRO A 77 -11.68 -9.31 -8.21
C PRO A 77 -11.18 -10.00 -6.93
N GLU A 78 -11.70 -11.18 -6.61
CA GLU A 78 -11.36 -11.95 -5.40
C GLU A 78 -9.94 -12.55 -5.45
N GLN A 79 -9.31 -12.58 -6.64
CA GLN A 79 -7.93 -13.04 -6.82
C GLN A 79 -6.91 -11.91 -6.68
N LEU A 80 -7.38 -10.67 -6.49
CA LEU A 80 -6.54 -9.50 -6.33
C LEU A 80 -6.50 -9.07 -4.87
N THR A 81 -5.35 -8.55 -4.45
CA THR A 81 -5.20 -7.88 -3.16
C THR A 81 -4.66 -6.49 -3.43
N VAL A 82 -5.37 -5.47 -2.94
CA VAL A 82 -4.85 -4.11 -2.93
C VAL A 82 -4.02 -3.95 -1.66
N VAL A 83 -2.76 -3.57 -1.84
CA VAL A 83 -1.84 -3.28 -0.74
C VAL A 83 -1.71 -1.77 -0.63
N SER A 84 -2.10 -1.22 0.51
CA SER A 84 -1.91 0.19 0.83
C SER A 84 -0.87 0.32 1.93
N TRP A 85 0.05 1.25 1.78
CA TRP A 85 1.01 1.58 2.82
C TRP A 85 1.11 3.09 2.99
N ILE A 86 1.12 3.53 4.23
CA ILE A 86 1.13 4.93 4.62
C ILE A 86 2.50 5.20 5.23
N LEU A 87 3.09 6.33 4.84
CA LEU A 87 4.36 6.85 5.36
C LEU A 87 4.06 8.06 6.25
N PRO A 88 3.94 7.88 7.58
CA PRO A 88 3.61 8.99 8.47
C PRO A 88 4.81 9.92 8.64
N GLN A 89 4.55 11.21 8.84
CA GLN A 89 5.60 12.13 9.30
C GLN A 89 6.12 11.73 10.69
N THR A 90 7.42 11.93 10.92
CA THR A 90 8.03 11.78 12.24
C THR A 90 7.58 12.91 13.19
N GLU A 91 7.68 12.70 14.50
CA GLU A 91 7.37 13.78 15.46
C GLU A 91 8.25 15.02 15.26
N ALA A 92 9.49 14.84 14.82
CA ALA A 92 10.41 15.95 14.54
C ALA A 92 9.97 16.82 13.35
N THR A 93 9.18 16.27 12.41
CA THR A 93 8.80 16.94 11.16
C THR A 93 7.38 17.50 11.15
N LYS A 94 6.61 17.33 12.24
CA LYS A 94 5.22 17.79 12.37
C LYS A 94 5.05 19.27 12.73
N ARG A 95 6.13 20.05 12.85
CA ARG A 95 6.11 21.43 13.38
C ARG A 95 6.53 22.47 12.35
#